data_AF-A0AAV8D2E3-F1
#
_entry.id   AF-A0AAV8D2E3-F1
#
_cell.length_a   1.000
_cell.length_b   1.000
_cell.length_c   1.000
_cell.angle_alpha   90.00
_cell.angle_beta   90.00
_cell.angle_gamma   90.00
#
_symmetry.space_group_name_H-M   'P 1'
#
loop_
_entity.id
_entity.type
_entity.pdbx_description
1 polymer ?
#
loop_
_entity_poly.entity_id
_entity_poly.type
_entity_poly.pdbx_seq_one_letter_code
_entity_poly.pdbx_strand_id
1 'polypeptide(L)'
;MNYMCLTAHWIDSDWKLNHKILNFCVVPDHKGDTIGKTIEECLIELGITADNATSNNGAISYLKRKTKDWKCTILDHKYIHLRCCAHIVNLIVKEGLDEHFESIQKIRKAVKYVKSSPKRLLAFKDCVEKEKIKCKSLLCLDVETRWNSTYFMLVCAEKFEKAFERLGDTDREYHLYFYGADGDVHNKGKGKVVNSPPEEVDWVKARCFVKFLKLFYGVTMRLSGSSYAISHCFFHELVSIQTRLNEVSKACDHELKIMAEGMKLKFKKYWENSCNLNLLLYIAVVLDPRYKLKYVKFCLEKMYPADIAYGLMIDVNDAMESLYADHFQHHGKVNSSADGGAAIKGGVSSSLNGGLSSVDVDDENYSKFVKSQFKRHLMEEECIESKSEVAKYLAEPCDNRYEMSFDIFVRKLLNFNFVTNYA
;
A
#
# COMPACT_ATOMS: atom_id res chain seq x y z
N MET A 1 18.37 17.75 -7.60
CA MET A 1 18.10 18.15 -6.21
C MET A 1 17.23 17.08 -5.60
N ASN A 2 17.59 16.58 -4.43
CA ASN A 2 16.83 15.55 -3.72
C ASN A 2 16.16 16.19 -2.52
N TYR A 3 14.89 15.87 -2.29
CA TYR A 3 14.12 16.42 -1.18
C TYR A 3 13.84 15.31 -0.18
N MET A 4 13.73 15.69 1.09
CA MET A 4 13.26 14.84 2.17
C MET A 4 12.21 15.60 2.98
N CYS A 5 11.04 14.98 3.11
CA CYS A 5 9.99 15.44 4.00
C CYS A 5 9.95 14.54 5.23
N LEU A 6 9.98 15.14 6.41
CA LEU A 6 9.82 14.45 7.69
C LEU A 6 8.48 14.87 8.27
N THR A 7 7.57 13.91 8.45
CA THR A 7 6.25 14.15 9.02
C THR A 7 6.07 13.27 10.24
N ALA A 8 5.94 13.84 11.43
CA ALA A 8 5.57 13.08 12.63
C ALA A 8 4.07 12.82 12.63
N HIS A 9 3.69 11.60 12.99
CA HIS A 9 2.31 11.20 13.29
C HIS A 9 2.23 10.85 14.77
N TRP A 10 1.12 11.12 15.46
CA TRP A 10 0.89 10.69 16.84
C TRP A 10 -0.59 10.66 17.20
N ILE A 11 -0.93 10.03 18.32
CA ILE A 11 -2.28 10.07 18.88
C ILE A 11 -2.23 10.90 20.16
N ASP A 12 -3.18 11.82 20.32
CA ASP A 12 -3.26 12.66 21.51
C ASP A 12 -4.14 12.03 22.61
N SER A 13 -4.26 12.70 23.75
CA SER A 13 -5.09 12.26 24.86
C SER A 13 -6.59 12.16 24.51
N ASP A 14 -7.01 12.86 23.47
CA ASP A 14 -8.38 12.86 22.95
C ASP A 14 -8.59 11.77 21.88
N TRP A 15 -7.60 10.89 21.70
CA TRP A 15 -7.65 9.79 20.74
C TRP A 15 -7.78 10.27 19.29
N LYS A 16 -7.24 11.45 18.98
CA LYS A 16 -7.19 11.97 17.62
C LYS A 16 -5.84 11.70 17.00
N LEU A 17 -5.88 11.17 15.78
CA LEU A 17 -4.69 11.06 14.95
C LEU A 17 -4.26 12.45 14.49
N ASN A 18 -3.05 12.82 14.89
CA ASN A 18 -2.40 14.06 14.52
C ASN A 18 -1.22 13.77 13.59
N HIS A 19 -0.93 14.70 12.68
CA HIS A 19 0.29 14.69 11.89
C HIS A 19 0.85 16.10 11.75
N LYS A 20 2.18 16.22 11.68
CA LYS A 20 2.87 17.49 11.49
C LYS A 20 4.13 17.30 10.66
N ILE A 21 4.29 18.10 9.62
CA ILE A 21 5.56 18.21 8.90
C ILE A 21 6.57 18.84 9.85
N LEU A 22 7.58 18.06 10.25
CA LEU A 22 8.69 18.50 11.09
C LEU A 22 9.72 19.27 10.26
N ASN A 23 10.00 18.79 9.05
CA ASN A 23 10.97 19.41 8.16
C ASN A 23 10.68 19.05 6.69
N PHE A 24 11.01 19.98 5.80
CA PHE A 24 11.05 19.75 4.36
C PHE A 24 12.36 20.37 3.83
N CYS A 25 13.32 19.52 3.47
CA CYS A 25 14.69 19.95 3.25
C CYS A 25 15.29 19.32 1.99
N VAL A 26 16.32 19.97 1.45
CA VAL A 26 17.14 19.42 0.36
C VAL A 26 18.25 18.58 0.99
N VAL A 27 18.38 17.33 0.56
CA VAL A 27 19.46 16.44 1.01
C VAL A 27 20.57 16.46 -0.05
N PRO A 28 21.84 16.69 0.34
CA PRO A 28 22.92 16.88 -0.63
C PRO A 28 23.30 15.59 -1.37
N ASP A 29 23.08 14.42 -0.76
CA ASP A 29 23.30 13.12 -1.38
C ASP A 29 22.37 12.03 -0.80
N HIS A 30 22.43 10.82 -1.36
CA HIS A 30 21.67 9.66 -0.89
C HIS A 30 22.47 8.75 0.05
N LYS A 31 23.50 9.26 0.75
CA LYS A 31 24.26 8.45 1.70
C LYS A 31 23.48 8.30 3.00
N GLY A 32 23.51 7.10 3.57
CA GLY A 32 22.77 6.79 4.79
C GLY A 32 23.13 7.71 5.97
N ASP A 33 24.41 8.01 6.17
CA ASP A 33 24.84 8.91 7.27
C ASP A 33 24.35 10.36 7.06
N THR A 34 24.36 10.87 5.82
CA THR A 34 23.83 12.21 5.49
C THR A 34 22.35 12.31 5.81
N ILE A 35 21.58 11.32 5.38
CA ILE A 35 20.15 11.21 5.66
C ILE A 35 19.92 11.08 7.18
N GLY A 36 20.66 10.19 7.84
CA GLY A 36 20.56 9.96 9.28
C GLY A 36 20.83 11.21 10.12
N LYS A 37 21.85 12.00 9.76
CA LYS A 37 22.16 13.27 10.42
C LYS A 37 21.05 14.31 10.23
N THR A 38 20.51 14.41 9.01
CA THR A 38 19.40 15.34 8.72
C THR A 38 18.14 14.98 9.52
N ILE A 39 17.90 13.67 9.73
CA ILE A 39 16.82 13.19 10.59
C ILE A 39 17.12 13.48 12.07
N GLU A 40 18.34 13.23 12.55
CA GLU A 40 18.77 13.50 13.94
C GLU A 40 18.49 14.95 14.34
N GLU A 41 18.80 15.91 13.46
CA GLU A 41 18.54 17.35 13.69
C GLU A 41 17.05 17.67 13.94
N CYS A 42 16.13 16.77 13.55
CA CYS A 42 14.69 16.96 13.67
C CYS A 42 14.03 16.06 14.72
N LEU A 43 14.74 15.09 15.31
CA LEU A 43 14.15 14.07 16.15
C LEU A 43 14.02 14.49 17.61
N ILE A 44 12.81 14.30 18.15
CA ILE A 44 12.50 14.23 19.56
C ILE A 44 11.74 12.90 19.77
N GLU A 45 12.47 11.82 20.05
CA GLU A 45 11.95 10.49 20.47
C GLU A 45 10.88 9.80 19.58
N LEU A 46 11.20 9.29 18.36
CA LEU A 46 10.19 8.68 17.45
C LEU A 46 10.68 7.46 16.63
N GLY A 47 9.73 6.65 16.12
CA GLY A 47 9.94 5.60 15.11
C GLY A 47 9.83 6.11 13.67
N ILE A 48 10.51 5.47 12.71
CA ILE A 48 10.67 5.98 11.33
C ILE A 48 10.15 4.98 10.30
N THR A 49 9.33 5.49 9.38
CA THR A 49 8.95 4.81 8.14
C THR A 49 9.67 5.45 6.97
N ALA A 50 10.32 4.63 6.15
CA ALA A 50 11.08 5.12 5.01
C ALA A 50 10.74 4.28 3.78
N ASP A 51 10.99 4.83 2.59
CA ASP A 51 10.91 4.07 1.35
C ASP A 51 11.91 2.90 1.38
N ASN A 52 11.76 1.94 0.47
CA ASN A 52 12.62 0.76 0.48
C ASN A 52 13.94 1.01 -0.27
N ALA A 53 14.70 2.02 0.16
CA ALA A 53 16.02 2.35 -0.35
C ALA A 53 17.13 1.79 0.56
N THR A 54 18.21 1.29 -0.02
CA THR A 54 19.36 0.73 0.74
C THR A 54 20.03 1.77 1.63
N SER A 55 20.02 3.04 1.21
CA SER A 55 20.51 4.19 1.98
C SER A 55 19.82 4.31 3.34
N ASN A 56 18.54 3.95 3.45
CA ASN A 56 17.78 4.05 4.69
C ASN A 56 18.26 3.05 5.74
N ASN A 57 18.78 1.89 5.33
CA ASN A 57 19.42 0.97 6.29
C ASN A 57 20.62 1.66 6.97
N GLY A 58 21.42 2.40 6.20
CA GLY A 58 22.54 3.18 6.74
C GLY A 58 22.07 4.31 7.66
N ALA A 59 21.01 5.03 7.29
CA ALA A 59 20.41 6.08 8.14
C ALA A 59 19.89 5.51 9.47
N ILE A 60 19.22 4.36 9.43
CA ILE A 60 18.75 3.67 10.65
C ILE A 60 19.91 3.20 11.51
N SER A 61 20.97 2.64 10.91
CA SER A 61 22.18 2.28 11.65
C SER A 61 22.84 3.49 12.29
N TYR A 62 22.86 4.64 11.62
CA TYR A 62 23.33 5.90 12.19
C TYR A 62 22.52 6.32 13.41
N LEU A 63 21.19 6.36 13.26
CA LEU A 63 20.28 6.77 14.32
C LEU A 63 20.41 5.85 15.54
N LYS A 64 20.40 4.52 15.35
CA LYS A 64 20.61 3.56 16.45
C LYS A 64 21.90 3.81 17.25
N ARG A 65 22.98 4.25 16.59
CA ARG A 65 24.22 4.60 17.29
C ARG A 65 24.10 5.89 18.10
N LYS A 66 23.38 6.89 17.57
CA LYS A 66 23.23 8.21 18.18
C LYS A 66 22.21 8.27 19.29
N THR A 67 21.15 7.48 19.18
CA THR A 67 20.05 7.45 20.14
C THR A 67 20.15 6.27 21.12
N LYS A 68 21.29 5.56 21.15
CA LYS A 68 21.50 4.37 21.99
C LYS A 68 21.22 4.62 23.48
N ASP A 69 21.59 5.79 23.98
CA ASP A 69 21.46 6.15 25.40
C ASP A 69 20.15 6.89 25.72
N TRP A 70 19.24 7.00 24.74
CA TRP A 70 17.93 7.63 24.96
C TRP A 70 17.05 6.71 25.80
N LYS A 71 16.46 7.27 26.86
CA LYS A 71 15.66 6.50 27.84
C LYS A 71 14.26 6.14 27.37
N CYS A 72 13.79 6.65 26.23
CA CYS A 72 12.40 6.54 25.78
C CYS A 72 12.26 5.75 24.47
N THR A 73 13.17 4.81 24.19
CA THR A 73 13.18 4.10 22.91
C THR A 73 12.45 2.79 23.02
N ILE A 74 11.50 2.52 22.11
CA ILE A 74 10.73 1.27 22.12
C ILE A 74 11.66 0.08 21.91
N LEU A 75 11.76 -0.79 22.93
CA LEU A 75 12.52 -2.03 22.93
C LEU A 75 13.92 -1.88 22.31
N ASP A 76 14.70 -0.91 22.79
CA ASP A 76 16.07 -0.63 22.31
C ASP A 76 16.17 -0.48 20.79
N HIS A 77 15.20 0.20 20.16
CA HIS A 77 15.12 0.44 18.72
C HIS A 77 14.92 -0.84 17.89
N LYS A 78 14.44 -1.93 18.48
CA LYS A 78 14.15 -3.19 17.77
C LYS A 78 13.21 -2.97 16.58
N TYR A 79 12.22 -2.09 16.75
CA TYR A 79 11.18 -1.83 15.74
C TYR A 79 11.25 -0.42 15.11
N ILE A 80 12.37 0.29 15.24
CA ILE A 80 12.51 1.69 14.77
C ILE A 80 12.29 1.87 13.27
N HIS A 81 12.55 0.84 12.47
CA HIS A 81 12.45 0.90 11.03
C HIS A 81 11.26 0.08 10.53
N LEU A 82 10.37 0.74 9.81
CA LEU A 82 9.31 0.11 9.04
C LEU A 82 9.45 0.53 7.57
N ARG A 83 9.57 -0.45 6.68
CA ARG A 83 9.61 -0.17 5.24
C ARG A 83 8.23 0.26 4.75
N CYS A 84 8.21 1.22 3.83
CA CYS A 84 6.96 1.71 3.24
C CYS A 84 6.22 0.61 2.48
N CYS A 85 5.07 0.20 3.01
CA CYS A 85 4.21 -0.84 2.45
C CYS A 85 3.70 -0.47 1.05
N ALA A 86 3.28 0.78 0.85
CA ALA A 86 2.82 1.26 -0.47
C ALA A 86 3.95 1.16 -1.51
N HIS A 87 5.19 1.46 -1.12
CA HIS A 87 6.34 1.31 -1.99
C HIS A 87 6.62 -0.16 -2.32
N ILE A 88 6.51 -1.07 -1.34
CA ILE A 88 6.67 -2.52 -1.59
C ILE A 88 5.58 -3.03 -2.54
N VAL A 89 4.32 -2.62 -2.37
CA VAL A 89 3.24 -2.96 -3.32
C VAL A 89 3.57 -2.45 -4.72
N ASN A 90 4.07 -1.21 -4.85
CA ASN A 90 4.54 -0.69 -6.13
C ASN A 90 5.66 -1.54 -6.74
N LEU A 91 6.63 -2.02 -5.95
CA LEU A 91 7.68 -2.92 -6.44
C LEU A 91 7.12 -4.28 -6.88
N ILE A 92 6.13 -4.81 -6.16
CA ILE A 92 5.46 -6.07 -6.52
C ILE A 92 4.74 -5.91 -7.85
N VAL A 93 3.92 -4.88 -8.02
CA VAL A 93 3.12 -4.69 -9.24
C VAL A 93 3.99 -4.35 -10.45
N LYS A 94 5.07 -3.58 -10.26
CA LYS A 94 6.03 -3.32 -11.33
C LYS A 94 6.67 -4.58 -11.88
N GLU A 95 6.98 -5.57 -11.02
CA GLU A 95 7.47 -6.87 -11.48
C GLU A 95 6.47 -7.57 -12.41
N GLY A 96 5.17 -7.42 -12.11
CA GLY A 96 4.09 -7.92 -12.95
C GLY A 96 3.76 -7.05 -14.17
N LEU A 97 4.33 -5.86 -14.29
CA LEU A 97 4.08 -4.94 -15.41
C LEU A 97 5.31 -4.74 -16.28
N ASP A 98 6.29 -5.65 -16.17
CA ASP A 98 7.54 -5.59 -16.92
C ASP A 98 7.30 -5.57 -18.45
N GLU A 99 8.33 -5.24 -19.23
CA GLU A 99 8.27 -5.02 -20.69
C GLU A 99 7.79 -6.22 -21.52
N HIS A 100 7.47 -7.35 -20.89
CA HIS A 100 6.98 -8.56 -21.54
C HIS A 100 5.51 -8.51 -22.00
N PHE A 101 4.71 -7.54 -21.54
CA PHE A 101 3.30 -7.46 -21.91
C PHE A 101 3.07 -6.61 -23.17
N GLU A 102 3.17 -7.24 -24.35
CA GLU A 102 3.02 -6.59 -25.66
C GLU A 102 1.71 -5.77 -25.78
N SER A 103 0.58 -6.27 -25.27
CA SER A 103 -0.71 -5.58 -25.32
C SER A 103 -0.70 -4.25 -24.54
N ILE A 104 -0.04 -4.19 -23.39
CA ILE A 104 0.11 -2.95 -22.62
C ILE A 104 0.98 -1.95 -23.40
N GLN A 105 2.04 -2.43 -24.06
CA GLN A 105 2.91 -1.59 -24.88
C GLN A 105 2.19 -1.01 -26.10
N LYS A 106 1.38 -1.81 -26.80
CA LYS A 106 0.56 -1.33 -27.93
C LYS A 106 -0.39 -0.23 -27.49
N ILE A 107 -1.13 -0.46 -26.40
CA ILE A 107 -2.09 0.53 -25.86
C ILE A 107 -1.36 1.80 -25.45
N ARG A 108 -0.21 1.67 -24.76
CA ARG A 108 0.63 2.82 -24.40
C ARG A 108 1.07 3.62 -25.63
N LYS A 109 1.51 2.96 -26.70
CA LYS A 109 1.90 3.63 -27.95
C LYS A 109 0.72 4.35 -28.61
N ALA A 110 -0.45 3.73 -28.65
CA ALA A 110 -1.66 4.36 -29.19
C ALA A 110 -2.06 5.61 -28.39
N VAL A 111 -2.06 5.52 -27.06
CA VAL A 111 -2.32 6.66 -26.18
C VAL A 111 -1.26 7.75 -26.36
N LYS A 112 0.02 7.38 -26.47
CA LYS A 112 1.13 8.31 -26.73
C LYS A 112 0.93 9.05 -28.05
N TYR A 113 0.51 8.37 -29.12
CA TYR A 113 0.18 9.00 -30.40
C TYR A 113 -0.89 10.08 -30.22
N VAL A 114 -2.04 9.71 -29.64
CA VAL A 114 -3.17 10.63 -29.48
C VAL A 114 -2.78 11.85 -28.64
N LYS A 115 -1.97 11.66 -27.59
CA LYS A 115 -1.54 12.74 -26.69
C LYS A 115 -0.36 13.57 -27.19
N SER A 116 0.32 13.15 -28.26
CA SER A 116 1.54 13.81 -28.73
C SER A 116 1.32 15.18 -29.39
N SER A 117 0.10 15.48 -29.87
CA SER A 117 -0.22 16.82 -30.40
C SER A 117 -1.71 17.15 -30.30
N PRO A 118 -2.08 18.45 -30.22
CA PRO A 118 -3.48 18.87 -30.24
C PRO A 118 -4.24 18.40 -31.49
N LYS A 119 -3.56 18.35 -32.65
CA LYS A 119 -4.15 17.87 -33.91
C LYS A 119 -4.52 16.38 -33.84
N ARG A 120 -3.63 15.53 -33.30
CA ARG A 120 -3.90 14.09 -33.12
C ARG A 120 -5.01 13.85 -32.09
N LEU A 121 -5.04 14.65 -31.02
CA LEU A 121 -6.11 14.60 -30.04
C LEU A 121 -7.47 14.98 -30.65
N LEU A 122 -7.51 15.99 -31.53
CA LEU A 122 -8.75 16.39 -32.21
C LEU A 122 -9.25 15.29 -33.15
N ALA A 123 -8.37 14.71 -33.97
CA ALA A 123 -8.73 13.58 -34.85
C ALA A 123 -9.29 12.38 -34.07
N PHE A 124 -8.72 12.09 -32.89
CA PHE A 124 -9.24 11.05 -32.00
C PHE A 124 -10.61 11.42 -31.42
N LYS A 125 -10.82 12.67 -31.01
CA LYS A 125 -12.15 13.14 -30.52
C LYS A 125 -13.22 13.00 -31.61
N ASP A 126 -12.89 13.31 -32.87
CA ASP A 126 -13.81 13.09 -33.99
C ASP A 126 -14.18 11.61 -34.13
N CYS A 127 -13.24 10.69 -33.87
CA CYS A 127 -13.51 9.26 -33.85
C CYS A 127 -14.43 8.87 -32.68
N VAL A 128 -14.20 9.42 -31.48
CA VAL A 128 -15.05 9.22 -30.29
C VAL A 128 -16.49 9.65 -30.56
N GLU A 129 -16.68 10.80 -31.22
CA GLU A 129 -18.00 11.32 -31.59
C GLU A 129 -18.68 10.44 -32.65
N LYS A 130 -17.96 10.02 -33.69
CA LYS A 130 -18.48 9.12 -34.75
C LYS A 130 -18.88 7.76 -34.22
N GLU A 131 -18.13 7.21 -33.28
CA GLU A 131 -18.45 5.97 -32.56
C GLU A 131 -19.53 6.15 -31.47
N LYS A 132 -20.01 7.39 -31.25
CA LYS A 132 -21.05 7.73 -30.27
C LYS A 132 -20.68 7.28 -28.85
N ILE A 133 -19.39 7.33 -28.50
CA ILE A 133 -18.90 6.93 -27.19
C ILE A 133 -19.31 7.99 -26.17
N LYS A 134 -20.19 7.62 -25.23
CA LYS A 134 -20.71 8.53 -24.18
C LYS A 134 -19.71 8.81 -23.06
N CYS A 135 -18.57 8.13 -23.04
CA CYS A 135 -17.60 8.25 -21.96
C CYS A 135 -16.91 9.63 -21.97
N LYS A 136 -16.93 10.33 -20.83
CA LYS A 136 -16.25 11.61 -20.64
C LYS A 136 -14.84 11.49 -20.05
N SER A 137 -14.34 10.26 -19.90
CA SER A 137 -12.99 10.03 -19.34
C SER A 137 -11.93 10.65 -20.26
N LEU A 138 -10.84 11.15 -19.68
CA LEU A 138 -9.72 11.66 -20.48
C LEU A 138 -8.65 10.57 -20.62
N LEU A 139 -8.06 10.46 -21.81
CA LEU A 139 -6.86 9.63 -21.98
C LEU A 139 -5.70 10.20 -21.15
N CYS A 140 -5.05 9.34 -20.39
CA CYS A 140 -3.83 9.64 -19.63
C CYS A 140 -2.69 8.74 -20.11
N LEU A 141 -1.53 9.34 -20.36
CA LEU A 141 -0.31 8.55 -20.59
C LEU A 141 0.24 8.16 -19.22
N ASP A 142 0.75 6.95 -19.10
CA ASP A 142 1.34 6.49 -17.87
C ASP A 142 2.71 7.14 -17.61
N VAL A 143 3.11 7.06 -16.35
CA VAL A 143 4.42 7.45 -15.82
C VAL A 143 5.11 6.15 -15.43
N GLU A 144 6.19 5.81 -16.12
CA GLU A 144 6.94 4.55 -15.98
C GLU A 144 7.32 4.24 -14.51
N THR A 145 7.60 5.28 -13.72
CA THR A 145 7.96 5.12 -12.32
C THR A 145 6.78 4.84 -11.38
N ARG A 146 5.52 4.95 -11.82
CA ARG A 146 4.31 4.83 -10.99
C ARG A 146 3.29 3.88 -11.61
N TRP A 147 3.26 2.64 -11.15
CA TRP A 147 2.40 1.60 -11.71
C TRP A 147 0.90 1.97 -11.74
N ASN A 148 0.41 2.72 -10.73
CA ASN A 148 -0.98 3.22 -10.67
C ASN A 148 -1.37 3.99 -11.93
N SER A 149 -0.43 4.72 -12.53
CA SER A 149 -0.68 5.48 -13.76
C SER A 149 -0.85 4.57 -14.98
N THR A 150 -0.13 3.44 -15.04
CA THR A 150 -0.33 2.39 -16.06
C THR A 150 -1.71 1.76 -15.89
N TYR A 151 -2.11 1.45 -14.66
CA TYR A 151 -3.47 0.97 -14.39
C TYR A 151 -4.54 1.96 -14.87
N PHE A 152 -4.39 3.25 -14.52
CA PHE A 152 -5.31 4.29 -14.96
C PHE A 152 -5.34 4.48 -16.48
N MET A 153 -4.18 4.41 -17.15
CA MET A 153 -4.09 4.46 -18.60
C MET A 153 -4.93 3.35 -19.23
N LEU A 154 -4.80 2.11 -18.74
CA LEU A 154 -5.57 0.97 -19.25
C LEU A 154 -7.07 1.13 -19.01
N VAL A 155 -7.47 1.51 -17.78
CA VAL A 155 -8.88 1.76 -17.41
C VAL A 155 -9.52 2.86 -18.26
N CYS A 156 -8.75 3.90 -18.61
CA CYS A 156 -9.26 4.97 -19.46
C CYS A 156 -9.29 4.55 -20.93
N ALA A 157 -8.21 3.95 -21.42
CA ALA A 157 -8.05 3.58 -22.83
C ALA A 157 -9.06 2.51 -23.28
N GLU A 158 -9.37 1.51 -22.44
CA GLU A 158 -10.33 0.45 -22.79
C GLU A 158 -11.72 0.99 -23.15
N LYS A 159 -12.11 2.14 -22.58
CA LYS A 159 -13.41 2.78 -22.85
C LYS A 159 -13.49 3.40 -24.25
N PHE A 160 -12.35 3.51 -24.93
CA PHE A 160 -12.20 4.11 -26.24
C PHE A 160 -11.68 3.14 -27.30
N GLU A 161 -11.74 1.82 -27.06
CA GLU A 161 -11.35 0.77 -28.02
C GLU A 161 -11.87 1.05 -29.44
N LYS A 162 -13.18 1.29 -29.59
CA LYS A 162 -13.80 1.61 -30.90
C LYS A 162 -13.28 2.88 -31.56
N ALA A 163 -12.92 3.90 -30.76
CA ALA A 163 -12.33 5.11 -31.33
C ALA A 163 -10.89 4.87 -31.82
N PHE A 164 -10.12 4.01 -31.15
CA PHE A 164 -8.79 3.61 -31.61
C PHE A 164 -8.86 2.75 -32.88
N GLU A 165 -9.83 1.82 -32.97
CA GLU A 165 -10.10 1.05 -34.20
C GLU A 165 -10.41 1.99 -35.38
N ARG A 166 -11.39 2.90 -35.21
CA ARG A 166 -11.75 3.89 -36.24
C ARG A 166 -10.58 4.81 -36.61
N LEU A 167 -9.77 5.22 -35.64
CA LEU A 167 -8.58 6.02 -35.92
C LEU A 167 -7.59 5.26 -36.80
N GLY A 168 -7.43 3.95 -36.55
CA GLY A 168 -6.68 3.02 -37.41
C GLY A 168 -7.17 2.99 -38.85
N ASP A 169 -8.48 2.97 -39.06
CA ASP A 169 -9.10 2.89 -40.39
C ASP A 169 -9.06 4.21 -41.17
N THR A 170 -9.03 5.35 -40.47
CA THR A 170 -9.31 6.67 -41.08
C THR A 170 -8.14 7.66 -41.05
N ASP A 171 -7.19 7.53 -40.11
CA ASP A 171 -6.07 8.46 -39.96
C ASP A 171 -4.79 7.88 -40.55
N ARG A 172 -4.41 8.37 -41.74
CA ARG A 172 -3.20 7.94 -42.45
C ARG A 172 -1.93 8.12 -41.61
N GLU A 173 -1.88 9.17 -40.79
CA GLU A 173 -0.72 9.48 -39.94
C GLU A 173 -0.59 8.49 -38.77
N TYR A 174 -1.70 7.97 -38.24
CA TYR A 174 -1.73 6.90 -37.25
C TYR A 174 -1.24 5.60 -37.88
N HIS A 175 -1.72 5.26 -39.08
CA HIS A 175 -1.21 4.11 -39.82
C HIS A 175 0.31 4.22 -40.06
N LEU A 176 0.80 5.37 -40.52
CA LEU A 176 2.25 5.61 -40.71
C LEU A 176 3.04 5.56 -39.40
N TYR A 177 2.45 5.98 -38.27
CA TYR A 177 3.11 5.92 -36.97
C TYR A 177 3.42 4.49 -36.51
N PHE A 178 2.59 3.52 -36.86
CA PHE A 178 2.81 2.11 -36.51
C PHE A 178 3.55 1.31 -37.58
N TYR A 179 3.31 1.60 -38.87
CA TYR A 179 3.82 0.79 -39.99
C TYR A 179 4.87 1.49 -40.86
N GLY A 180 5.18 2.75 -40.60
CA GLY A 180 6.17 3.52 -41.36
C GLY A 180 7.61 3.12 -41.05
N ALA A 181 8.50 3.28 -42.03
CA ALA A 181 9.93 2.94 -41.94
C ALA A 181 10.73 3.81 -40.93
N ASP A 182 10.14 4.92 -40.45
CA ASP A 182 10.75 5.86 -39.48
C ASP A 182 10.36 5.56 -38.01
N GLY A 183 9.93 4.33 -37.72
CA GLY A 183 9.64 3.85 -36.37
C GLY A 183 10.86 3.86 -35.46
N ASP A 184 11.11 5.00 -34.81
CA ASP A 184 11.95 5.20 -33.63
C ASP A 184 13.38 4.59 -33.73
N VAL A 185 14.24 5.27 -34.51
CA VAL A 185 15.70 4.99 -34.61
C VAL A 185 16.41 5.09 -33.24
N HIS A 186 15.73 5.58 -32.19
CA HIS A 186 16.26 5.70 -30.83
C HIS A 186 16.13 4.46 -29.95
N ASN A 187 15.49 3.38 -30.42
CA ASN A 187 15.29 2.17 -29.61
C ASN A 187 16.10 0.94 -30.08
N LYS A 188 17.28 1.16 -30.67
CA LYS A 188 18.19 0.10 -31.17
C LYS A 188 18.85 -0.79 -30.09
N GLY A 189 18.31 -0.85 -28.87
CA GLY A 189 18.92 -1.60 -27.77
C GLY A 189 17.98 -2.37 -26.84
N LYS A 190 16.65 -2.32 -27.02
CA LYS A 190 15.70 -2.95 -26.10
C LYS A 190 14.52 -3.60 -26.82
N GLY A 191 14.54 -4.93 -26.87
CA GLY A 191 13.35 -5.75 -27.12
C GLY A 191 12.75 -5.70 -28.54
N LYS A 192 11.86 -6.66 -28.80
CA LYS A 192 11.13 -6.85 -30.04
C LYS A 192 10.27 -5.61 -30.31
N VAL A 193 10.51 -4.91 -31.41
CA VAL A 193 9.80 -3.65 -31.72
C VAL A 193 8.33 -3.96 -32.01
N VAL A 194 7.44 -3.63 -31.07
CA VAL A 194 5.99 -3.76 -31.24
C VAL A 194 5.50 -2.68 -32.21
N ASN A 195 5.39 -3.01 -33.50
CA ASN A 195 5.01 -2.09 -34.58
C ASN A 195 3.63 -2.42 -35.15
N SER A 196 2.63 -2.51 -34.29
CA SER A 196 1.23 -2.54 -34.70
C SER A 196 0.33 -1.81 -33.69
N PRO A 197 -0.78 -1.22 -34.15
CA PRO A 197 -1.78 -0.67 -33.26
C PRO A 197 -2.44 -1.78 -32.41
N PRO A 198 -3.09 -1.43 -31.28
CA PRO A 198 -3.84 -2.39 -30.48
C PRO A 198 -4.97 -3.05 -31.28
N GLU A 199 -5.04 -4.38 -31.23
CA GLU A 199 -6.10 -5.19 -31.84
C GLU A 199 -7.07 -5.71 -30.77
N GLU A 200 -8.18 -6.35 -31.18
CA GLU A 200 -9.21 -6.89 -30.27
C GLU A 200 -8.61 -7.74 -29.14
N VAL A 201 -7.63 -8.59 -29.46
CA VAL A 201 -6.93 -9.44 -28.48
C VAL A 201 -6.21 -8.62 -27.41
N ASP A 202 -5.66 -7.46 -27.78
CA ASP A 202 -4.94 -6.58 -26.86
C ASP A 202 -5.91 -5.93 -25.85
N TRP A 203 -7.10 -5.55 -26.30
CA TRP A 203 -8.15 -5.00 -25.46
C TRP A 203 -8.76 -6.05 -24.52
N VAL A 204 -8.97 -7.28 -24.99
CA VAL A 204 -9.41 -8.41 -24.15
C VAL A 204 -8.39 -8.66 -23.03
N LYS A 205 -7.10 -8.71 -23.36
CA LYS A 205 -6.02 -8.86 -22.38
C LYS A 205 -5.94 -7.68 -21.41
N ALA A 206 -6.06 -6.44 -21.90
CA ALA A 206 -6.08 -5.26 -21.05
C ALA A 206 -7.22 -5.29 -20.02
N ARG A 207 -8.43 -5.71 -20.42
CA ARG A 207 -9.57 -5.92 -19.50
C ARG A 207 -9.26 -6.97 -18.44
N CYS A 208 -8.60 -8.07 -18.81
CA CYS A 208 -8.13 -9.09 -17.87
C CYS A 208 -7.12 -8.52 -16.85
N PHE A 209 -6.12 -7.77 -17.33
CA PHE A 209 -5.13 -7.10 -16.46
C PHE A 209 -5.77 -6.06 -15.55
N VAL A 210 -6.67 -5.21 -16.05
CA VAL A 210 -7.40 -4.22 -15.25
C VAL A 210 -8.18 -4.90 -14.13
N LYS A 211 -8.90 -5.99 -14.41
CA LYS A 211 -9.63 -6.75 -13.39
C LYS A 211 -8.70 -7.34 -12.32
N PHE A 212 -7.54 -7.84 -12.72
CA PHE A 212 -6.56 -8.40 -11.80
C PHE A 212 -5.88 -7.32 -10.92
N LEU A 213 -5.45 -6.23 -11.55
CA LEU A 213 -4.71 -5.13 -10.91
C LEU A 213 -5.59 -4.24 -10.02
N LYS A 214 -6.93 -4.27 -10.20
CA LYS A 214 -7.87 -3.48 -9.41
C LYS A 214 -7.66 -3.64 -7.90
N LEU A 215 -7.44 -4.87 -7.42
CA LEU A 215 -7.17 -5.12 -6.00
C LEU A 215 -5.94 -4.35 -5.51
N PHE A 216 -4.84 -4.40 -6.26
CA PHE A 216 -3.59 -3.74 -5.89
C PHE A 216 -3.73 -2.23 -5.90
N TYR A 217 -4.58 -1.71 -6.80
CA TYR A 217 -4.81 -0.28 -6.95
C TYR A 217 -5.56 0.22 -5.72
N GLY A 218 -6.61 -0.50 -5.37
CA GLY A 218 -7.36 -0.35 -4.14
C GLY A 218 -6.51 -0.38 -2.87
N VAL A 219 -5.67 -1.41 -2.72
CA VAL A 219 -4.70 -1.52 -1.61
C VAL A 219 -3.77 -0.31 -1.60
N THR A 220 -3.21 0.06 -2.75
CA THR A 220 -2.27 1.19 -2.83
C THR A 220 -2.93 2.50 -2.42
N MET A 221 -4.17 2.75 -2.86
CA MET A 221 -4.93 3.92 -2.45
C MET A 221 -5.16 3.92 -0.93
N ARG A 222 -5.53 2.77 -0.34
CA ARG A 222 -5.71 2.65 1.11
C ARG A 222 -4.42 2.86 1.89
N LEU A 223 -3.30 2.29 1.43
CA LEU A 223 -1.99 2.44 2.07
C LEU A 223 -1.36 3.83 1.86
N SER A 224 -1.86 4.62 0.90
CA SER A 224 -1.36 5.98 0.63
C SER A 224 -2.12 7.06 1.39
N GLY A 225 -3.19 6.69 2.12
CA GLY A 225 -3.97 7.63 2.92
C GLY A 225 -3.17 8.18 4.11
N SER A 226 -3.43 9.43 4.48
CA SER A 226 -2.77 10.09 5.62
C SER A 226 -3.76 10.53 6.71
N SER A 227 -5.07 10.39 6.47
CA SER A 227 -6.13 10.88 7.36
C SER A 227 -6.67 9.81 8.31
N TYR A 228 -6.12 8.60 8.30
CA TYR A 228 -6.55 7.49 9.15
C TYR A 228 -5.39 6.54 9.44
N ALA A 229 -5.53 5.76 10.52
CA ALA A 229 -4.54 4.76 10.90
C ALA A 229 -4.59 3.56 9.96
N ILE A 230 -3.46 3.24 9.33
CA ILE A 230 -3.37 2.12 8.36
C ILE A 230 -2.86 0.83 9.01
N SER A 231 -2.15 0.93 10.13
CA SER A 231 -1.44 -0.19 10.77
C SER A 231 -2.36 -1.39 11.05
N HIS A 232 -3.56 -1.15 11.58
CA HIS A 232 -4.54 -2.20 11.88
C HIS A 232 -5.16 -2.84 10.63
N CYS A 233 -5.14 -2.18 9.48
CA CYS A 233 -5.68 -2.73 8.23
C CYS A 233 -4.63 -3.45 7.37
N PHE A 234 -3.35 -3.12 7.55
CA PHE A 234 -2.28 -3.54 6.65
C PHE A 234 -2.21 -5.07 6.45
N PHE A 235 -2.30 -5.84 7.54
CA PHE A 235 -2.17 -7.29 7.45
C PHE A 235 -3.34 -7.93 6.66
N HIS A 236 -4.55 -7.36 6.74
CA HIS A 236 -5.68 -7.80 5.90
C HIS A 236 -5.39 -7.62 4.41
N GLU A 237 -4.76 -6.50 4.04
CA GLU A 237 -4.38 -6.21 2.66
C GLU A 237 -3.29 -7.18 2.16
N LEU A 238 -2.31 -7.52 3.01
CA LEU A 238 -1.30 -8.52 2.67
C LEU A 238 -1.90 -9.89 2.37
N VAL A 239 -2.80 -10.37 3.24
CA VAL A 239 -3.49 -11.64 3.04
C VAL A 239 -4.30 -11.61 1.73
N SER A 240 -4.94 -10.48 1.45
CA SER A 240 -5.73 -10.29 0.22
C SER A 240 -4.87 -10.36 -1.03
N ILE A 241 -3.72 -9.66 -1.04
CA ILE A 241 -2.74 -9.71 -2.13
C ILE A 241 -2.26 -11.16 -2.36
N GLN A 242 -1.79 -11.83 -1.30
CA GLN A 242 -1.23 -13.18 -1.46
C GLN A 242 -2.28 -14.19 -1.92
N THR A 243 -3.50 -14.10 -1.38
CA THR A 243 -4.64 -14.94 -1.81
C THR A 243 -4.90 -14.74 -3.30
N ARG A 244 -4.99 -13.48 -3.76
CA ARG A 244 -5.24 -13.16 -5.16
C ARG A 244 -4.12 -13.64 -6.09
N LEU A 245 -2.86 -13.47 -5.68
CA LEU A 245 -1.70 -13.96 -6.43
C LEU A 245 -1.75 -15.48 -6.56
N ASN A 246 -2.06 -16.20 -5.48
CA ASN A 246 -2.18 -17.65 -5.49
C ASN A 246 -3.31 -18.17 -6.38
N GLU A 247 -4.45 -17.48 -6.42
CA GLU A 247 -5.57 -17.82 -7.30
C GLU A 247 -5.21 -17.61 -8.78
N VAL A 248 -4.65 -16.44 -9.12
CA VAL A 248 -4.34 -16.11 -10.52
C VAL A 248 -3.14 -16.90 -11.06
N SER A 249 -2.16 -17.26 -10.21
CA SER A 249 -1.10 -18.19 -10.62
C SER A 249 -1.61 -19.59 -11.00
N LYS A 250 -2.86 -19.94 -10.65
CA LYS A 250 -3.52 -21.19 -11.03
C LYS A 250 -4.52 -21.02 -12.18
N ALA A 251 -4.68 -19.81 -12.71
CA ALA A 251 -5.61 -19.54 -13.80
C ALA A 251 -5.14 -20.17 -15.12
N CYS A 252 -6.08 -20.39 -16.04
CA CYS A 252 -5.80 -20.94 -17.36
C CYS A 252 -5.11 -19.92 -18.30
N ASP A 253 -5.29 -18.62 -18.06
CA ASP A 253 -4.67 -17.56 -18.85
C ASP A 253 -3.16 -17.50 -18.59
N HIS A 254 -2.38 -17.81 -19.62
CA HIS A 254 -0.93 -17.92 -19.53
C HIS A 254 -0.24 -16.59 -19.20
N GLU A 255 -0.68 -15.48 -19.78
CA GLU A 255 -0.06 -14.17 -19.53
C GLU A 255 -0.39 -13.65 -18.14
N LEU A 256 -1.65 -13.79 -17.71
CA LEU A 256 -2.04 -13.49 -16.33
C LEU A 256 -1.30 -14.36 -15.31
N LYS A 257 -1.08 -15.64 -15.64
CA LYS A 257 -0.30 -16.55 -14.80
C LYS A 257 1.14 -16.07 -14.66
N ILE A 258 1.81 -15.74 -15.76
CA ILE A 258 3.19 -15.21 -15.76
C ILE A 258 3.25 -13.92 -14.91
N MET A 259 2.31 -12.99 -15.12
CA MET A 259 2.19 -11.76 -14.34
C MET A 259 2.08 -12.05 -12.84
N ALA A 260 1.16 -12.93 -12.46
CA ALA A 260 0.93 -13.28 -11.07
C ALA A 260 2.13 -14.01 -10.45
N GLU A 261 2.81 -14.89 -11.19
CA GLU A 261 4.00 -15.59 -10.71
C GLU A 261 5.17 -14.63 -10.47
N GLY A 262 5.43 -13.68 -11.37
CA GLY A 262 6.44 -12.63 -11.17
C GLY A 262 6.15 -11.76 -9.95
N MET A 263 4.92 -11.25 -9.85
CA MET A 263 4.47 -10.48 -8.67
C MET A 263 4.57 -11.31 -7.38
N LYS A 264 4.24 -12.59 -7.42
CA LYS A 264 4.35 -13.50 -6.28
C LYS A 264 5.79 -13.69 -5.85
N LEU A 265 6.75 -13.91 -6.75
CA LEU A 265 8.17 -13.98 -6.40
C LEU A 265 8.64 -12.72 -5.67
N LYS A 266 8.23 -11.54 -6.15
CA LYS A 266 8.53 -10.28 -5.49
C LYS A 266 7.86 -10.18 -4.11
N PHE A 267 6.60 -10.59 -3.99
CA PHE A 267 5.88 -10.65 -2.72
C PHE A 267 6.63 -11.52 -1.69
N LYS A 268 7.05 -12.72 -2.08
CA LYS A 268 7.81 -13.65 -1.23
C LYS A 268 9.10 -13.02 -0.71
N LYS A 269 9.85 -12.35 -1.59
CA LYS A 269 11.10 -11.67 -1.22
C LYS A 269 10.94 -10.68 -0.06
N TYR A 270 9.80 -9.98 0.00
CA TYR A 270 9.56 -8.95 1.02
C TYR A 270 8.83 -9.48 2.26
N TRP A 271 7.89 -10.42 2.09
CA TRP A 271 6.94 -10.79 3.15
C TRP A 271 7.03 -12.26 3.59
N GLU A 272 7.76 -13.13 2.88
CA GLU A 272 8.05 -14.50 3.34
C GLU A 272 9.44 -14.64 3.97
N ASN A 273 10.29 -13.62 3.89
CA ASN A 273 11.56 -13.59 4.61
C ASN A 273 11.36 -12.99 6.02
N SER A 274 11.25 -13.88 7.03
CA SER A 274 10.93 -13.56 8.43
C SER A 274 11.84 -12.50 9.05
N CYS A 275 13.10 -12.41 8.63
CA CYS A 275 14.07 -11.46 9.17
C CYS A 275 13.79 -9.98 8.83
N ASN A 276 12.84 -9.68 7.94
CA ASN A 276 12.53 -8.32 7.50
C ASN A 276 11.17 -7.79 8.01
N LEU A 277 10.42 -8.58 8.78
CA LEU A 277 9.08 -8.22 9.23
C LEU A 277 9.12 -7.40 10.52
N ASN A 278 8.51 -6.21 10.48
CA ASN A 278 8.29 -5.44 11.69
C ASN A 278 7.02 -5.97 12.38
N LEU A 279 7.19 -6.66 13.52
CA LEU A 279 6.10 -7.33 14.24
C LEU A 279 5.01 -6.37 14.73
N LEU A 280 5.29 -5.06 14.82
CA LEU A 280 4.29 -4.04 15.14
C LEU A 280 3.09 -4.06 14.17
N LEU A 281 3.29 -4.49 12.92
CA LEU A 281 2.20 -4.61 11.94
C LEU A 281 1.20 -5.72 12.27
N TYR A 282 1.66 -6.80 12.91
CA TYR A 282 0.80 -7.89 13.37
C TYR A 282 0.14 -7.51 14.68
N ILE A 283 0.91 -6.91 15.59
CA ILE A 283 0.46 -6.42 16.88
C ILE A 283 -0.66 -5.39 16.73
N ALA A 284 -0.58 -4.50 15.74
CA ALA A 284 -1.66 -3.55 15.45
C ALA A 284 -3.00 -4.24 15.15
N VAL A 285 -2.99 -5.44 14.53
CA VAL A 285 -4.20 -6.24 14.29
C VAL A 285 -4.61 -7.02 15.53
N VAL A 286 -3.65 -7.49 16.33
CA VAL A 286 -3.95 -8.12 17.62
C VAL A 286 -4.66 -7.14 18.55
N LEU A 287 -4.24 -5.88 18.58
CA LEU A 287 -4.83 -4.82 19.38
C LEU A 287 -6.18 -4.31 18.85
N ASP A 288 -6.58 -4.72 17.65
CA ASP A 288 -7.95 -4.52 17.18
C ASP A 288 -8.87 -5.56 17.83
N PRO A 289 -9.84 -5.13 18.66
CA PRO A 289 -10.70 -6.04 19.42
C PRO A 289 -11.62 -6.89 18.54
N ARG A 290 -11.73 -6.61 17.24
CA ARG A 290 -12.51 -7.40 16.28
C ARG A 290 -11.77 -8.63 15.76
N TYR A 291 -10.43 -8.66 15.89
CA TYR A 291 -9.58 -9.66 15.25
C TYR A 291 -8.75 -10.45 16.27
N LYS A 292 -7.99 -9.73 17.11
CA LYS A 292 -7.14 -10.33 18.15
C LYS A 292 -6.16 -11.37 17.60
N LEU A 293 -5.56 -12.14 18.49
CA LEU A 293 -4.55 -13.14 18.16
C LEU A 293 -5.11 -14.28 17.28
N LYS A 294 -6.38 -14.65 17.48
CA LYS A 294 -7.06 -15.70 16.68
C LYS A 294 -7.06 -15.36 15.19
N TYR A 295 -7.34 -14.11 14.83
CA TYR A 295 -7.31 -13.67 13.43
C TYR A 295 -5.90 -13.72 12.85
N VAL A 296 -4.89 -13.30 13.63
CA VAL A 296 -3.50 -13.32 13.19
C VAL A 296 -3.06 -14.75 12.93
N LYS A 297 -3.35 -15.68 13.85
CA LYS A 297 -3.10 -17.12 13.68
C LYS A 297 -3.76 -17.67 12.41
N PHE A 298 -5.06 -17.44 12.25
CA PHE A 298 -5.82 -17.86 11.06
C PHE A 298 -5.18 -17.37 9.75
N CYS A 299 -4.75 -16.11 9.71
CA CYS A 299 -4.10 -15.55 8.54
C CYS A 299 -2.71 -16.15 8.30
N LEU A 300 -1.89 -16.29 9.35
CA LEU A 300 -0.55 -16.89 9.24
C LEU A 300 -0.62 -18.33 8.69
N GLU A 301 -1.54 -19.15 9.20
CA GLU A 301 -1.75 -20.53 8.73
C GLU A 301 -2.23 -20.60 7.29
N LYS A 302 -2.94 -19.58 6.81
CA LYS A 302 -3.36 -19.46 5.40
C LYS A 302 -2.22 -18.99 4.49
N MET A 303 -1.33 -18.15 5.02
CA MET A 303 -0.29 -17.47 4.24
C MET A 303 1.01 -18.27 4.15
N TYR A 304 1.35 -19.03 5.19
CA TYR A 304 2.66 -19.66 5.36
C TYR A 304 2.55 -21.17 5.62
N PRO A 305 3.60 -21.95 5.30
CA PRO A 305 3.76 -23.31 5.82
C PRO A 305 3.64 -23.36 7.36
N ALA A 306 3.18 -24.50 7.89
CA ALA A 306 2.82 -24.64 9.29
C ALA A 306 3.96 -24.33 10.27
N ASP A 307 5.20 -24.69 9.93
CA ASP A 307 6.41 -24.41 10.71
C ASP A 307 6.71 -22.90 10.79
N ILE A 308 6.63 -22.20 9.65
CA ILE A 308 6.84 -20.74 9.58
C ILE A 308 5.70 -20.01 10.29
N ALA A 309 4.45 -20.44 10.08
CA ALA A 309 3.28 -19.85 10.73
C ALA A 309 3.38 -19.97 12.26
N TYR A 310 3.78 -21.15 12.76
CA TYR A 310 3.98 -21.39 14.19
C TYR A 310 5.11 -20.53 14.78
N GLY A 311 6.26 -20.43 14.10
CA GLY A 311 7.36 -19.58 14.54
C GLY A 311 6.99 -18.10 14.62
N LEU A 312 6.35 -17.57 13.57
CA LEU A 312 5.87 -16.17 13.56
C LEU A 312 4.83 -15.91 14.65
N MET A 313 3.99 -16.90 14.97
CA MET A 313 2.98 -16.79 16.01
C MET A 313 3.62 -16.65 17.40
N ILE A 314 4.69 -17.40 17.67
CA ILE A 314 5.50 -17.24 18.90
C ILE A 314 6.13 -15.84 18.91
N ASP A 315 6.79 -15.43 17.83
CA ASP A 315 7.47 -14.13 17.74
C ASP A 315 6.50 -12.95 18.01
N VAL A 316 5.28 -13.02 17.47
CA VAL A 316 4.23 -12.01 17.71
C VAL A 316 3.83 -11.97 19.18
N ASN A 317 3.66 -13.13 19.82
CA ASN A 317 3.29 -13.20 21.23
C ASN A 317 4.41 -12.68 22.14
N ASP A 318 5.66 -13.07 21.89
CA ASP A 318 6.82 -12.61 22.66
C ASP A 318 7.04 -11.11 22.50
N ALA A 319 6.80 -10.57 21.30
CA ALA A 319 6.87 -9.14 21.04
C ALA A 319 5.75 -8.36 21.76
N MET A 320 4.52 -8.91 21.83
CA MET A 320 3.43 -8.33 22.60
C MET A 320 3.77 -8.24 24.09
N GLU A 321 4.23 -9.34 24.69
CA GLU A 321 4.61 -9.40 26.10
C GLU A 321 5.79 -8.45 26.40
N SER A 322 6.77 -8.39 25.49
CA SER A 322 7.90 -7.45 25.61
C SER A 322 7.46 -5.99 25.58
N LEU A 323 6.58 -5.61 24.64
CA LEU A 323 6.06 -4.24 24.56
C LEU A 323 5.26 -3.85 25.79
N TYR A 324 4.46 -4.79 26.32
CA TYR A 324 3.70 -4.56 27.54
C TYR A 324 4.62 -4.34 28.75
N ALA A 325 5.66 -5.16 28.90
CA ALA A 325 6.65 -5.00 29.96
C ALA A 325 7.41 -3.67 29.86
N ASP A 326 7.85 -3.30 28.65
CA ASP A 326 8.51 -2.03 28.34
C ASP A 326 7.63 -0.82 28.73
N HIS A 327 6.37 -0.83 28.28
CA HIS A 327 5.39 0.21 28.65
C HIS A 327 5.20 0.32 30.17
N PHE A 328 5.11 -0.81 30.88
CA PHE A 328 4.98 -0.80 32.34
C PHE A 328 6.20 -0.24 33.06
N GLN A 329 7.41 -0.49 32.55
CA GLN A 329 8.63 0.06 33.14
C GLN A 329 8.72 1.59 32.97
N HIS A 330 8.27 2.11 31.82
CA HIS A 330 8.33 3.54 31.51
C HIS A 330 7.16 4.36 32.07
N HIS A 331 5.95 3.79 32.14
CA HIS A 331 4.73 4.52 32.57
C HIS A 331 4.15 4.06 33.92
N GLY A 332 4.57 2.91 34.46
CA GLY A 332 4.02 2.33 35.69
C GLY A 332 4.35 3.09 36.99
N LYS A 333 5.22 4.11 36.94
CA LYS A 333 5.58 4.93 38.12
C LYS A 333 4.71 6.18 38.32
N VAL A 334 3.81 6.53 37.40
CA VAL A 334 3.06 7.80 37.47
C VAL A 334 1.73 7.72 38.24
N ASN A 335 1.17 6.53 38.49
CA ASN A 335 -0.15 6.39 39.11
C ASN A 335 -0.17 6.29 40.65
N SER A 336 0.80 6.89 41.34
CA SER A 336 0.77 7.01 42.81
C SER A 336 0.71 8.47 43.25
N SER A 337 -0.29 9.22 42.80
CA SER A 337 -0.79 10.44 43.43
C SER A 337 -2.20 10.74 42.94
N ALA A 338 -3.13 10.91 43.87
CA ALA A 338 -4.56 10.98 43.66
C ALA A 338 -5.08 12.36 43.23
N ASP A 339 -6.19 12.31 42.48
CA ASP A 339 -7.41 13.14 42.55
C ASP A 339 -7.38 14.65 42.24
N GLY A 340 -8.46 15.11 41.60
CA GLY A 340 -8.74 16.53 41.36
C GLY A 340 -9.39 16.80 40.00
N GLY A 341 -10.71 16.62 39.91
CA GLY A 341 -11.48 16.89 38.69
C GLY A 341 -11.64 18.37 38.33
N ALA A 342 -11.89 18.63 37.04
CA ALA A 342 -12.72 19.75 36.59
C ALA A 342 -13.14 19.51 35.12
N ALA A 343 -14.45 19.43 34.90
CA ALA A 343 -15.07 19.41 33.58
C ALA A 343 -15.07 20.83 32.97
N ILE A 344 -14.71 20.97 31.70
CA ILE A 344 -15.05 22.15 30.90
C ILE A 344 -15.57 21.75 29.52
N LYS A 345 -16.70 22.38 29.18
CA LYS A 345 -17.57 22.23 28.02
C LYS A 345 -16.90 22.62 26.70
N GLY A 346 -17.37 21.97 25.64
CA GLY A 346 -16.95 22.16 24.26
C GLY A 346 -17.32 23.51 23.62
N GLY A 347 -16.62 23.81 22.54
CA GLY A 347 -16.87 24.90 21.61
C GLY A 347 -16.61 24.42 20.17
N VAL A 348 -17.60 24.65 19.32
CA VAL A 348 -17.73 24.23 17.91
C VAL A 348 -16.90 25.13 16.99
N SER A 349 -16.35 24.58 15.89
CA SER A 349 -16.08 25.29 14.61
C SER A 349 -15.75 24.23 13.53
N SER A 350 -16.72 23.86 12.68
CA SER A 350 -17.08 24.44 11.37
C SER A 350 -16.15 24.00 10.22
N SER A 351 -16.71 23.09 9.40
CA SER A 351 -16.21 22.55 8.15
C SER A 351 -15.95 23.60 7.07
N LEU A 352 -14.97 23.33 6.21
CA LEU A 352 -15.04 23.65 4.78
C LEU A 352 -14.45 22.49 3.96
N ASN A 353 -15.35 21.74 3.31
CA ASN A 353 -15.04 20.73 2.31
C ASN A 353 -14.83 21.41 0.94
N GLY A 354 -13.71 21.10 0.28
CA GLY A 354 -13.51 21.30 -1.15
C GLY A 354 -13.36 19.93 -1.81
N GLY A 355 -14.40 19.49 -2.51
CA GLY A 355 -14.50 18.16 -3.10
C GLY A 355 -13.62 17.95 -4.33
N LEU A 356 -13.13 16.72 -4.48
CA LEU A 356 -12.66 16.18 -5.75
C LEU A 356 -13.38 14.85 -6.01
N SER A 357 -14.01 14.77 -7.17
CA SER A 357 -14.93 13.71 -7.60
C SER A 357 -14.34 12.30 -7.50
N SER A 358 -14.98 11.44 -6.70
CA SER A 358 -14.70 10.01 -6.60
C SER A 358 -15.17 9.29 -7.86
N VAL A 359 -14.26 8.55 -8.49
CA VAL A 359 -14.63 7.42 -9.33
C VAL A 359 -15.08 6.33 -8.35
N ASP A 360 -16.31 5.85 -8.48
CA ASP A 360 -16.86 4.79 -7.62
C ASP A 360 -15.98 3.54 -7.71
N VAL A 361 -15.23 3.24 -6.65
CA VAL A 361 -14.42 2.03 -6.55
C VAL A 361 -15.11 1.05 -5.61
N ASP A 362 -15.87 0.12 -6.18
CA ASP A 362 -16.32 -1.11 -5.52
C ASP A 362 -15.12 -2.02 -5.25
N ASP A 363 -14.33 -1.69 -4.21
CA ASP A 363 -13.13 -2.41 -3.77
C ASP A 363 -13.36 -3.22 -2.48
N GLU A 364 -14.60 -3.25 -1.99
CA GLU A 364 -14.96 -3.89 -0.72
C GLU A 364 -14.85 -5.42 -0.73
N ASN A 365 -14.66 -6.08 -1.88
CA ASN A 365 -15.01 -7.50 -2.01
C ASN A 365 -13.97 -8.48 -1.40
N TYR A 366 -12.66 -8.24 -1.54
CA TYR A 366 -11.64 -9.22 -1.09
C TYR A 366 -11.30 -9.14 0.40
N SER A 367 -11.18 -7.93 0.97
CA SER A 367 -11.01 -7.78 2.43
C SER A 367 -12.23 -8.31 3.18
N LYS A 368 -13.46 -8.06 2.66
CA LYS A 368 -14.69 -8.70 3.18
C LYS A 368 -14.65 -10.21 3.05
N PHE A 369 -14.14 -10.76 1.95
CA PHE A 369 -14.01 -12.21 1.75
C PHE A 369 -13.08 -12.88 2.79
N VAL A 370 -11.91 -12.29 3.09
CA VAL A 370 -11.03 -12.83 4.14
C VAL A 370 -11.71 -12.74 5.51
N LYS A 371 -12.36 -11.61 5.81
CA LYS A 371 -13.12 -11.44 7.07
C LYS A 371 -14.29 -12.41 7.19
N SER A 372 -15.00 -12.71 6.10
CA SER A 372 -16.10 -13.68 6.11
C SER A 372 -15.61 -15.11 6.33
N GLN A 373 -14.45 -15.48 5.77
CA GLN A 373 -13.83 -16.77 6.05
C GLN A 373 -13.43 -16.89 7.52
N PHE A 374 -12.88 -15.84 8.12
CA PHE A 374 -12.57 -15.83 9.54
C PHE A 374 -13.81 -15.94 10.43
N LYS A 375 -14.91 -15.24 10.08
CA LYS A 375 -16.17 -15.35 10.82
C LYS A 375 -16.71 -16.78 10.85
N ARG A 376 -16.58 -17.52 9.73
CA ARG A 376 -16.93 -18.94 9.66
C ARG A 376 -16.01 -19.79 10.55
N HIS A 377 -14.71 -19.52 10.52
CA HIS A 377 -13.74 -20.20 11.39
C HIS A 377 -14.00 -19.98 12.89
N LEU A 378 -14.40 -18.78 13.30
CA LEU A 378 -14.75 -18.49 14.70
C LEU A 378 -15.99 -19.25 15.20
N MET A 379 -16.89 -19.67 14.31
CA MET A 379 -18.06 -20.49 14.68
C MET A 379 -17.67 -21.94 15.03
N GLU A 380 -16.41 -22.33 14.83
CA GLU A 380 -15.91 -23.70 14.95
C GLU A 380 -14.97 -23.89 16.18
N GLU A 381 -14.62 -22.85 16.95
CA GLU A 381 -13.69 -22.93 18.11
C GLU A 381 -14.30 -22.51 19.47
N GLU A 382 -14.08 -23.30 20.53
CA GLU A 382 -14.38 -22.98 21.94
C GLU A 382 -13.22 -22.22 22.64
N CYS A 383 -13.52 -21.43 23.69
CA CYS A 383 -12.55 -20.54 24.37
C CYS A 383 -11.95 -21.16 25.65
N ILE A 384 -10.67 -20.89 25.93
CA ILE A 384 -9.93 -21.31 27.14
C ILE A 384 -9.52 -20.07 27.96
N GLU A 385 -9.68 -20.11 29.29
CA GLU A 385 -9.29 -19.05 30.25
C GLU A 385 -7.78 -19.06 30.61
N SER A 386 -7.17 -17.88 30.82
CA SER A 386 -5.74 -17.71 31.17
C SER A 386 -5.40 -16.39 31.91
N LYS A 387 -4.20 -16.31 32.52
CA LYS A 387 -3.81 -15.54 33.74
C LYS A 387 -2.91 -14.28 33.58
N SER A 388 -2.83 -13.62 32.41
CA SER A 388 -2.17 -12.30 32.25
C SER A 388 -3.14 -11.24 31.71
N GLU A 389 -2.88 -9.93 31.85
CA GLU A 389 -3.75 -8.87 31.27
C GLU A 389 -3.79 -8.95 29.73
N VAL A 390 -2.66 -9.29 29.09
CA VAL A 390 -2.62 -9.63 27.66
C VAL A 390 -3.52 -10.84 27.40
N ALA A 391 -3.41 -11.90 28.20
CA ALA A 391 -4.26 -13.08 28.06
C ALA A 391 -5.75 -12.78 28.32
N LYS A 392 -6.09 -11.86 29.23
CA LYS A 392 -7.47 -11.42 29.48
C LYS A 392 -8.04 -10.72 28.26
N TYR A 393 -7.32 -9.75 27.70
CA TYR A 393 -7.73 -9.08 26.46
C TYR A 393 -7.91 -10.09 25.31
N LEU A 394 -7.02 -11.08 25.20
CA LEU A 394 -7.10 -12.12 24.17
C LEU A 394 -8.24 -13.12 24.39
N ALA A 395 -8.61 -13.40 25.64
CA ALA A 395 -9.70 -14.31 26.01
C ALA A 395 -11.08 -13.66 25.86
N GLU A 396 -11.18 -12.33 25.94
CA GLU A 396 -12.43 -11.60 25.69
C GLU A 396 -12.99 -11.91 24.28
N PRO A 397 -14.33 -11.99 24.11
CA PRO A 397 -14.94 -12.15 22.79
C PRO A 397 -14.54 -11.04 21.81
N CYS A 398 -14.50 -11.35 20.51
CA CYS A 398 -14.29 -10.34 19.47
C CYS A 398 -15.50 -9.40 19.37
N ASP A 399 -15.25 -8.10 19.13
CA ASP A 399 -16.32 -7.15 18.87
C ASP A 399 -16.98 -7.43 17.49
N ASN A 400 -18.30 -7.49 17.44
CA ASN A 400 -19.08 -7.84 16.25
C ASN A 400 -19.35 -6.64 15.32
N ARG A 401 -18.88 -5.43 15.65
CA ARG A 401 -19.09 -4.22 14.84
C ARG A 401 -18.10 -4.13 13.67
N TYR A 402 -18.54 -4.51 12.48
CA TYR A 402 -17.78 -4.44 11.22
C TYR A 402 -17.99 -3.14 10.43
N GLU A 403 -18.17 -2.00 11.10
CA GLU A 403 -18.30 -0.71 10.41
C GLU A 403 -16.94 -0.22 9.87
N MET A 404 -16.95 0.35 8.66
CA MET A 404 -15.76 0.97 8.04
C MET A 404 -15.28 2.21 8.82
N SER A 405 -16.13 2.79 9.66
CA SER A 405 -15.84 3.93 10.55
C SER A 405 -15.35 3.51 11.93
N PHE A 406 -15.06 2.23 12.16
CA PHE A 406 -14.51 1.81 13.45
C PHE A 406 -13.10 2.38 13.63
N ASP A 407 -13.00 3.34 14.54
CA ASP A 407 -11.74 3.94 14.92
C ASP A 407 -11.14 3.18 16.11
N ILE A 408 -9.99 2.54 15.88
CA ILE A 408 -9.24 1.80 16.91
C ILE A 408 -8.84 2.72 18.07
N PHE A 409 -8.80 4.03 17.84
CA PHE A 409 -8.50 5.03 18.86
C PHE A 409 -9.62 5.19 19.90
N VAL A 410 -10.85 4.74 19.65
CA VAL A 410 -11.93 4.82 20.65
C VAL A 410 -11.69 3.87 21.85
N ARG A 411 -10.73 2.94 21.77
CA ARG A 411 -10.31 2.07 22.89
C ARG A 411 -8.82 2.20 23.19
N LYS A 412 -8.48 3.09 24.12
CA LYS A 412 -7.42 3.03 25.16
C LYS A 412 -6.13 2.21 24.94
N LEU A 413 -5.60 2.02 23.73
CA LEU A 413 -4.46 1.09 23.54
C LEU A 413 -3.27 1.55 22.71
N LEU A 414 -3.25 2.71 22.03
CA LEU A 414 -2.15 3.00 21.11
C LEU A 414 -1.73 4.47 21.07
N ASN A 415 -0.46 4.74 21.41
CA ASN A 415 0.31 5.92 20.97
C ASN A 415 1.51 5.39 20.18
N PHE A 416 1.48 5.49 18.84
CA PHE A 416 2.66 5.20 18.02
C PHE A 416 2.93 6.33 17.05
N ASN A 417 4.17 6.79 17.06
CA ASN A 417 4.63 7.87 16.24
C ASN A 417 5.45 7.35 15.07
N PHE A 418 4.98 7.60 13.86
CA PHE A 418 5.66 7.23 12.63
C PHE A 418 6.14 8.48 11.91
N VAL A 419 7.34 8.44 11.32
CA VAL A 419 7.81 9.45 10.37
C VAL A 419 7.64 8.93 8.96
N THR A 420 6.93 9.61 8.05
CA THR A 420 6.80 9.19 6.63
C THR A 420 7.70 10.04 5.72
N ASN A 421 8.59 9.39 4.96
CA ASN A 421 9.33 10.03 3.87
C ASN A 421 8.62 9.79 2.53
N TYR A 422 8.28 10.87 1.82
CA TYR A 422 7.82 10.82 0.43
C TYR A 422 8.95 11.34 -0.46
N ALA A 423 9.44 10.49 -1.36
CA ALA A 423 10.29 10.87 -2.48
C ALA A 423 9.49 10.80 -3.79
#